data_AF-A0A060ZAJ4-F1
#
_entry.id   AF-A0A060ZAJ4-F1
#
_cell.length_a   1.000
_cell.length_b   1.000
_cell.length_c   1.000
_cell.angle_alpha   90.00
_cell.angle_beta   90.00
_cell.angle_gamma   90.00
#
_symmetry.space_group_name_H-M   'P 1'
#
loop_
_entity.id
_entity.type
_entity.pdbx_description
1 polymer ?
#
loop_
_entity_poly.entity_id
_entity_poly.type
_entity_poly.pdbx_seq_one_letter_code
_entity_poly.pdbx_strand_id
1 'polypeptide(L)'
;MTRDYLTVKVWDLNMETRPVQTYQVHDYLRGKLCSLYENDCIFDKFECVWNGSDSVIMTGSYNNFFRMFDRNTKKDVTLEASRENSKPRAILKPRKVIL
;
A
#
# COMPACT_ATOMS: atom_id res chain seq x y z
N MET A 1 1.85 -7.86 11.45
CA MET A 1 1.73 -6.68 10.56
C MET A 1 0.40 -6.03 10.84
N THR A 2 0.33 -4.71 10.89
CA THR A 2 -0.95 -3.98 10.94
C THR A 2 -1.05 -3.01 9.78
N ARG A 3 -2.27 -2.75 9.35
CA ARG A 3 -2.57 -1.78 8.29
C ARG A 3 -3.69 -0.88 8.77
N ASP A 4 -3.44 0.42 8.72
CA ASP A 4 -4.44 1.45 8.85
C ASP A 4 -4.68 2.14 7.50
N TYR A 5 -5.57 3.13 7.48
CA TYR A 5 -5.95 3.81 6.25
C TYR A 5 -4.76 4.46 5.55
N LEU A 6 -3.83 5.05 6.29
CA LEU A 6 -2.70 5.80 5.71
C LEU A 6 -1.45 4.94 5.57
N THR A 7 -1.27 3.94 6.43
CA THR A 7 0.02 3.27 6.63
C THR A 7 -0.08 1.77 6.81
N VAL A 8 1.00 1.08 6.42
CA VAL A 8 1.28 -0.30 6.84
C VAL A 8 2.43 -0.28 7.83
N LYS A 9 2.27 -0.99 8.94
CA LYS A 9 3.24 -1.08 10.04
C LYS A 9 3.67 -2.52 10.26
N VAL A 10 4.98 -2.69 10.38
CA VAL A 10 5.62 -3.96 10.72
C VAL A 10 6.03 -3.92 12.18
N TRP A 11 5.72 -5.00 12.88
CA TRP A 11 5.95 -5.13 14.31
C TRP A 11 6.88 -6.31 14.55
N ASP A 12 7.77 -6.15 15.51
CA ASP A 12 8.55 -7.24 16.08
C ASP A 12 7.82 -7.69 17.35
N LEU A 13 7.60 -8.99 17.49
CA LEU A 13 6.91 -9.57 18.65
C LEU A 13 7.68 -9.35 19.96
N ASN A 14 9.00 -9.20 19.89
CA ASN A 14 9.82 -8.87 21.06
C ASN A 14 9.86 -7.36 21.37
N MET A 15 9.31 -6.52 20.49
CA MET A 15 9.27 -5.06 20.64
C MET A 15 7.86 -4.53 20.33
N GLU A 16 6.99 -4.60 21.33
CA GLU A 16 5.59 -4.18 21.19
C GLU A 16 5.38 -2.66 21.34
N THR A 17 6.39 -1.92 21.83
CA THR A 17 6.25 -0.48 22.13
C THR A 17 6.15 0.41 20.90
N ARG A 18 6.67 -0.05 19.75
CA ARG A 18 6.64 0.72 18.49
C ARG A 18 6.82 -0.20 17.28
N PRO A 19 6.30 0.19 16.10
CA PRO A 19 6.57 -0.53 14.87
C PRO A 19 8.04 -0.38 14.46
N VAL A 20 8.60 -1.44 13.89
CA VAL A 20 9.98 -1.48 13.38
C VAL A 20 10.06 -0.79 12.01
N GLN A 21 9.00 -0.90 11.19
CA GLN A 21 8.92 -0.26 9.88
C GLN A 21 7.51 0.30 9.67
N THR A 22 7.42 1.49 9.07
CA THR A 22 6.16 2.15 8.72
C THR A 22 6.22 2.62 7.28
N TYR A 23 5.24 2.20 6.47
CA TYR A 23 5.14 2.50 5.04
C TYR A 23 3.91 3.35 4.77
N GLN A 24 4.08 4.46 4.06
CA GLN A 24 2.97 5.33 3.68
C GLN A 24 2.26 4.81 2.43
N VAL A 25 0.97 4.50 2.52
CA VAL A 25 0.18 3.94 1.42
C VAL A 25 -0.58 5.02 0.68
N HIS A 26 -1.33 5.84 1.42
CA HIS A 26 -2.31 6.78 0.88
C HIS A 26 -1.91 8.25 1.12
N ASP A 27 -0.61 8.57 1.10
CA ASP A 27 -0.14 9.95 1.28
C ASP A 27 -0.76 10.93 0.27
N TYR A 28 -0.97 10.48 -0.96
CA TYR A 28 -1.63 11.25 -2.02
C TYR A 28 -3.12 11.56 -1.75
N LEU A 29 -3.73 10.89 -0.78
CA LEU A 29 -5.13 11.11 -0.38
C LEU A 29 -5.26 11.98 0.88
N ARG A 30 -4.14 12.40 1.49
CA ARG A 30 -4.18 13.25 2.70
C ARG A 30 -5.00 14.53 2.51
N GLY A 31 -4.92 15.16 1.33
CA GLY A 31 -5.70 16.35 0.99
C GLY A 31 -7.20 16.11 0.83
N LYS A 32 -7.64 14.84 0.73
CA LYS A 32 -9.05 14.46 0.51
C LYS A 32 -9.68 13.80 1.74
N LEU A 33 -9.02 13.83 2.91
CA LEU A 33 -9.49 13.12 4.10
C LEU A 33 -10.90 13.52 4.54
N CYS A 34 -11.26 14.81 4.47
CA CYS A 34 -12.62 15.24 4.80
C CYS A 34 -13.67 14.58 3.91
N SER A 35 -13.46 14.56 2.59
CA SER A 35 -14.37 13.91 1.65
C SER A 35 -14.39 12.39 1.84
N LEU A 36 -13.26 11.76 2.13
CA LEU A 36 -13.19 10.32 2.37
C LEU A 36 -13.89 9.91 3.67
N TYR A 37 -13.88 10.77 4.69
CA TYR A 37 -14.67 10.61 5.90
C TYR A 37 -16.16 10.85 5.61
N GLU A 38 -16.45 11.94 4.87
CA GLU A 38 -17.70 12.28 4.18
C GLU A 38 -18.49 11.08 3.66
N ASN A 39 -17.75 10.23 2.94
CA ASN A 39 -18.28 9.12 2.16
C ASN A 39 -18.01 7.75 2.79
N ASP A 40 -17.62 7.68 4.07
CA ASP A 40 -17.26 6.46 4.80
C ASP A 40 -16.11 5.63 4.20
N CYS A 41 -15.46 6.08 3.13
CA CYS A 41 -14.33 5.41 2.48
C CYS A 41 -13.12 5.25 3.42
N ILE A 42 -13.00 6.08 4.45
CA ILE A 42 -11.93 5.91 5.46
C ILE A 42 -12.00 4.56 6.20
N PHE A 43 -13.17 3.92 6.21
CA PHE A 43 -13.40 2.63 6.86
C PHE A 43 -13.19 1.42 5.94
N ASP A 44 -12.85 1.64 4.67
CA ASP A 44 -12.58 0.57 3.72
C ASP A 44 -11.40 -0.31 4.20
N LYS A 45 -11.65 -1.63 4.22
CA LYS A 45 -10.69 -2.63 4.69
C LYS A 45 -9.88 -3.17 3.53
N PHE A 46 -8.71 -2.58 3.31
CA PHE A 46 -7.76 -3.12 2.35
C PHE A 46 -6.82 -4.14 2.99
N GLU A 47 -6.55 -5.23 2.29
CA GLU A 47 -5.62 -6.27 2.75
C GLU A 47 -4.16 -5.89 2.52
N CYS A 48 -3.28 -6.49 3.33
CA CYS A 48 -1.83 -6.42 3.16
C CYS A 48 -1.22 -7.81 3.29
N VAL A 49 -0.25 -8.11 2.43
CA VAL A 49 0.37 -9.45 2.34
C VAL A 49 1.88 -9.35 2.19
N TRP A 50 2.56 -10.41 2.62
CA TRP A 50 4.00 -10.60 2.44
C TRP A 50 4.27 -11.46 1.22
N ASN A 51 5.43 -11.28 0.59
CA ASN A 51 5.97 -12.32 -0.29
C ASN A 51 6.57 -13.47 0.55
N GLY A 52 6.81 -14.63 -0.06
CA GLY A 52 7.27 -15.83 0.68
C GLY A 52 8.64 -15.72 1.35
N SER A 53 9.42 -14.68 1.06
CA SER A 53 10.71 -14.41 1.70
C SER A 53 10.66 -13.23 2.69
N ASP A 54 9.46 -12.74 2.99
CA ASP A 54 9.19 -11.58 3.85
C ASP A 54 9.95 -10.30 3.44
N SER A 55 10.46 -10.18 2.22
CA SER A 55 11.25 -9.03 1.78
C SER A 55 10.41 -7.92 1.15
N VAL A 56 9.18 -8.23 0.72
CA VAL A 56 8.27 -7.32 0.04
C VAL A 56 6.89 -7.39 0.68
N ILE A 57 6.27 -6.23 0.86
CA ILE A 57 4.88 -6.06 1.31
C ILE A 57 4.04 -5.56 0.14
N MET A 58 2.85 -6.13 -0.07
CA MET A 58 1.87 -5.65 -1.05
C MET A 58 0.58 -5.21 -0.36
N THR A 59 -0.06 -4.17 -0.88
CA THR A 59 -1.34 -3.63 -0.38
C THR A 59 -2.20 -3.05 -1.50
N GLY A 60 -3.51 -3.33 -1.46
CA GLY A 60 -4.48 -2.68 -2.36
C GLY A 60 -4.69 -1.20 -2.03
N SER A 61 -5.23 -0.43 -2.96
CA SER A 61 -5.52 0.99 -2.85
C SER A 61 -6.70 1.37 -3.77
N TYR A 62 -7.10 2.65 -3.76
CA TYR A 62 -8.16 3.16 -4.63
C TYR A 62 -7.74 3.22 -6.10
N ASN A 63 -8.71 3.37 -7.01
CA ASN A 63 -8.50 3.47 -8.46
C ASN A 63 -7.81 2.24 -9.08
N ASN A 64 -8.11 1.05 -8.56
CA ASN A 64 -7.44 -0.20 -8.95
C ASN A 64 -5.92 -0.16 -8.76
N PHE A 65 -5.43 0.73 -7.90
CA PHE A 65 -4.01 0.78 -7.58
C PHE A 65 -3.69 -0.24 -6.50
N PHE A 66 -2.46 -0.69 -6.52
CA PHE A 66 -1.86 -1.41 -5.42
C PHE A 66 -0.42 -0.95 -5.26
N ARG A 67 0.10 -1.02 -4.04
CA ARG A 67 1.46 -0.64 -3.73
C ARG A 67 2.27 -1.84 -3.30
N MET A 68 3.54 -1.81 -3.67
CA MET A 68 4.53 -2.78 -3.22
C MET A 68 5.68 -2.02 -2.55
N PHE A 69 6.12 -2.52 -1.41
CA PHE A 69 7.20 -1.94 -0.61
C PHE A 69 8.30 -2.98 -0.44
N ASP A 70 9.50 -2.69 -0.93
CA ASP A 70 10.68 -3.49 -0.66
C ASP A 70 11.27 -3.07 0.69
N ARG A 71 11.33 -4.00 1.64
CA ARG A 71 11.74 -3.71 3.01
C ARG A 71 13.23 -3.50 3.17
N ASN A 72 14.03 -4.09 2.28
CA ASN A 72 15.48 -4.07 2.36
C ASN A 72 16.03 -2.77 1.77
N THR A 73 15.50 -2.38 0.61
CA THR A 73 15.93 -1.19 -0.12
C THR A 73 15.13 0.05 0.25
N LYS A 74 14.01 -0.11 0.97
CA LYS A 74 13.03 0.95 1.29
C LYS A 74 12.44 1.64 0.04
N LYS A 75 12.53 1.00 -1.12
CA LYS A 75 11.89 1.47 -2.35
C LYS A 75 10.43 1.01 -2.37
N ASP A 76 9.59 1.83 -2.98
CA ASP A 76 8.19 1.49 -3.19
C ASP A 76 7.74 1.82 -4.61
N VAL A 77 6.67 1.14 -5.03
CA VAL A 77 6.06 1.32 -6.33
C VAL A 77 4.55 1.26 -6.21
N THR A 78 3.87 2.13 -6.97
CA THR A 78 2.43 2.04 -7.19
C THR A 78 2.19 1.47 -8.58
N LEU A 79 1.34 0.45 -8.66
CA LEU A 79 0.94 -0.24 -9.88
C LEU A 79 -0.58 -0.18 -10.02
N GLU A 80 -1.07 -0.31 -11.25
CA GLU A 80 -2.49 -0.33 -11.57
C GLU A 80 -2.89 -1.68 -12.14
N ALA A 81 -4.00 -2.23 -11.66
CA ALA A 81 -4.65 -3.40 -12.22
C ALA A 81 -5.69 -2.96 -13.27
N SER A 82 -5.30 -2.92 -14.54
CA SER A 82 -6.19 -2.57 -15.67
C SER A 82 -6.29 -3.70 -16.71
N ARG A 83 -7.47 -3.84 -17.31
CA ARG A 83 -7.73 -4.86 -18.34
C ARG A 83 -6.98 -4.58 -19.65
N GLU A 84 -6.68 -3.33 -19.95
CA GLU A 84 -5.92 -2.93 -21.15
C GLU A 84 -4.50 -3.49 -21.16
N ASN A 85 -3.95 -3.78 -19.97
CA ASN A 85 -2.60 -4.33 -19.79
C ASN A 85 -2.58 -5.82 -19.41
N SER A 86 -3.68 -6.55 -19.64
CA SER A 86 -3.90 -7.94 -19.18
C SER A 86 -3.21 -9.04 -19.99
N LYS A 87 -2.23 -8.71 -20.85
CA LYS A 87 -1.48 -9.74 -21.59
C LYS A 87 -0.71 -10.63 -20.60
N PRO A 88 -0.77 -11.96 -20.73
CA PRO A 88 0.00 -12.87 -19.87
C PRO A 88 1.49 -12.49 -19.88
N ARG A 89 2.10 -12.40 -18.70
CA ARG A 89 3.52 -12.00 -18.50
C ARG A 89 3.87 -10.56 -18.90
N ALA A 90 2.88 -9.70 -19.12
CA ALA A 90 3.16 -8.28 -19.31
C ALA A 90 3.75 -7.66 -18.03
N ILE A 91 4.83 -6.90 -18.20
CA ILE A 91 5.44 -6.14 -17.11
C ILE A 91 4.55 -4.92 -16.83
N LEU A 92 4.07 -4.79 -15.59
CA LEU A 92 3.30 -3.64 -15.16
C LEU A 92 4.22 -2.41 -15.06
N LYS A 93 3.73 -1.27 -15.56
CA LYS A 93 4.46 -0.01 -15.49
C LYS A 93 4.13 0.71 -14.17
N PRO A 94 5.13 1.22 -13.43
CA PRO A 94 4.91 2.10 -12.30
C PRO A 94 4.01 3.29 -12.66
N ARG A 95 3.01 3.57 -11.83
CA ARG A 95 2.24 4.82 -11.89
C ARG A 95 2.77 5.79 -10.85
N LYS A 96 3.17 6.98 -11.30
CA LYS A 96 3.44 8.11 -10.40
C LYS A 96 2.11 8.76 -10.06
N VAL A 97 1.70 8.64 -8.81
CA VAL A 97 0.57 9.41 -8.27
C VAL A 97 1.17 10.71 -7.73
N ILE A 98 1.04 11.78 -8.50
CA ILE A 98 1.53 13.11 -8.15
C ILE A 98 0.46 13.80 -7.29
N LEU A 99 0.90 14.49 -6.23
CA LEU A 99 0.08 15.35 -5.36
C LEU A 99 -0.49 16.56 -6.12
#